data_AF-A0A662F3N3-F1
#
_entry.id   AF-A0A662F3N3-F1
#
_cell.length_a   1.000
_cell.length_b   1.000
_cell.length_c   1.000
_cell.angle_alpha   90.00
_cell.angle_beta   90.00
_cell.angle_gamma   90.00
#
_symmetry.space_group_name_H-M   'P 1'
#
loop_
_entity.id
_entity.type
_entity.pdbx_description
1 polymer ?
#
loop_
_entity_poly.entity_id
_entity_poly.type
_entity_poly.pdbx_seq_one_letter_code
_entity_poly.pdbx_strand_id
1 'polypeptide(L)'
;MFLDEAKIRVQGGRGGDGIISFISNRHNPRGGPDGGNGGPGGDVVMRASLRMSTLYSFRNEPTFRGGDGAPGGRNLRQGARGKDTVIEVPVGTVVRDLATGEVIADLTTPGEEVVLARGGEGG
;
A
#
# COMPACT_ATOMS: atom_id res chain seq x y z
N MET A 1 -28.97 -7.64 -10.27
CA MET A 1 -28.59 -6.32 -10.81
C MET A 1 -27.09 -6.37 -11.05
N PHE A 2 -26.65 -6.30 -12.30
CA PHE A 2 -25.24 -6.28 -12.69
C PHE A 2 -24.76 -4.83 -12.65
N LEU A 3 -23.58 -4.59 -12.09
CA LEU A 3 -22.93 -3.29 -12.13
C LEU A 3 -21.65 -3.50 -12.93
N ASP A 4 -21.63 -2.94 -14.14
CA ASP A 4 -20.52 -3.03 -15.09
C ASP A 4 -19.39 -2.06 -14.79
N GLU A 5 -19.71 -0.96 -14.12
CA GLU A 5 -18.76 0.12 -13.82
C GLU A 5 -18.85 0.51 -12.35
N ALA A 6 -17.69 0.66 -11.72
CA ALA A 6 -17.61 1.16 -10.35
C ALA A 6 -16.45 2.13 -10.22
N LYS A 7 -16.62 3.12 -9.33
CA LYS A 7 -15.57 4.04 -8.94
C LYS A 7 -15.04 3.61 -7.59
N ILE A 8 -13.73 3.71 -7.42
CA ILE A 8 -13.06 3.45 -6.14
C ILE A 8 -12.04 4.55 -5.88
N ARG A 9 -11.70 4.76 -4.61
CA ARG A 9 -10.56 5.58 -4.22
C ARG A 9 -9.47 4.68 -3.70
N VAL A 10 -8.24 4.88 -4.14
CA VAL A 10 -7.08 4.09 -3.72
C VAL A 10 -6.00 5.02 -3.20
N GLN A 11 -5.34 4.61 -2.11
CA GLN A 11 -4.24 5.36 -1.53
C GLN A 11 -3.18 4.39 -0.99
N GLY A 12 -1.92 4.58 -1.37
CA GLY A 12 -0.81 3.82 -0.77
C GLY A 12 -0.68 4.11 0.73
N GLY A 13 -0.10 3.17 1.46
CA GLY A 13 0.27 3.40 2.85
C GLY A 13 1.31 4.52 2.98
N ARG A 14 1.28 5.25 4.08
CA ARG A 14 2.33 6.24 4.38
C ARG A 14 3.61 5.49 4.77
N GLY A 15 4.76 5.98 4.33
CA GLY A 15 6.05 5.51 4.87
C GLY A 15 6.21 5.89 6.34
N GLY A 16 6.82 5.00 7.11
CA GLY A 16 7.12 5.24 8.51
C GLY A 16 8.21 6.29 8.69
N ASP A 17 8.18 6.98 9.83
CA ASP A 17 9.18 8.01 10.14
C ASP A 17 10.46 7.35 10.69
N GLY A 18 11.61 7.78 10.19
CA GLY A 18 12.91 7.50 10.81
C GLY A 18 13.03 8.21 12.17
N ILE A 19 13.91 7.71 13.03
CA ILE A 19 14.12 8.33 14.34
C ILE A 19 15.55 8.82 14.52
N ILE A 20 15.70 9.93 15.25
CA ILE A 20 16.99 10.41 15.74
C ILE A 20 17.15 9.87 17.17
N SER A 21 18.08 8.95 17.37
CA SER A 21 18.40 8.37 18.68
C SER A 21 19.91 8.26 18.85
N PHE A 22 20.36 8.28 20.11
CA PHE A 22 21.74 8.02 20.51
C PHE A 22 21.80 6.92 21.56
N ILE A 23 22.88 6.14 21.56
CA ILE A 23 23.13 5.11 22.56
C ILE A 23 23.30 5.79 23.92
N SER A 24 22.53 5.34 24.91
CA SER A 24 22.63 5.81 26.29
C SER A 24 22.69 4.62 27.24
N ASN A 25 23.87 4.36 27.78
CA ASN A 25 24.05 3.36 28.83
C ASN A 25 25.01 3.89 29.92
N ARG A 26 24.99 3.27 31.10
CA ARG A 26 25.77 3.73 32.27
C ARG A 26 27.28 3.80 32.02
N HIS A 27 27.80 2.97 31.12
CA HIS A 27 29.23 2.84 30.84
C HIS A 27 29.69 3.69 29.63
N ASN A 28 28.75 4.29 28.89
CA ASN A 28 29.01 5.11 27.71
C ASN A 28 27.99 6.27 27.64
N PRO A 29 28.23 7.37 28.36
CA PRO A 29 27.34 8.54 28.37
C PRO A 29 27.38 9.38 27.08
N ARG A 30 28.33 9.14 26.17
CA ARG A 30 28.43 9.78 24.84
C ARG A 30 28.39 8.72 23.73
N GLY A 31 27.35 7.89 23.76
CA GLY A 31 27.13 6.91 22.71
C GLY A 31 26.81 7.57 21.36
N GLY A 32 27.23 6.93 20.28
CA GLY A 32 26.96 7.40 18.91
C GLY A 32 25.47 7.30 18.53
N PRO A 33 25.10 7.83 17.35
CA PRO A 33 23.73 7.72 16.85
C PRO A 33 23.33 6.25 16.61
N ASP A 34 22.13 5.88 17.03
CA ASP A 34 21.55 4.54 16.90
C ASP A 34 20.08 4.56 16.44
N GLY A 35 19.67 5.64 15.79
CA GLY A 35 18.36 5.74 15.18
C GLY A 35 18.22 4.82 13.97
N GLY A 36 17.10 4.12 13.86
CA GLY A 36 16.73 3.36 12.68
C GLY A 36 15.79 4.14 11.74
N ASN A 37 15.76 3.69 10.48
CA ASN A 37 14.88 4.23 9.45
C ASN A 37 13.45 3.71 9.62
N GLY A 38 12.46 4.45 9.13
CA GLY A 38 11.09 4.00 9.01
C GLY A 38 10.92 2.97 7.90
N GLY A 39 9.89 2.14 8.02
CA GLY A 39 9.55 1.15 7.00
C GLY A 39 8.74 1.76 5.85
N PRO A 40 8.80 1.21 4.64
CA PRO A 40 7.97 1.66 3.53
C PRO A 40 6.47 1.35 3.80
N GLY A 41 5.59 2.17 3.23
CA GLY A 41 4.16 1.91 3.23
C GLY A 41 3.78 0.73 2.34
N GLY A 42 2.63 0.13 2.59
CA GLY A 42 2.05 -0.93 1.78
C GLY A 42 1.42 -0.39 0.50
N ASP A 43 1.48 -1.18 -0.56
CA ASP A 43 0.86 -0.87 -1.85
C ASP A 43 -0.64 -1.20 -1.84
N VAL A 44 -1.40 -0.59 -2.75
CA VAL A 44 -2.74 -1.04 -3.12
C VAL A 44 -2.65 -1.73 -4.46
N VAL A 45 -2.95 -3.02 -4.46
CA VAL A 45 -2.84 -3.91 -5.60
C VAL A 45 -4.23 -4.37 -6.00
N MET A 46 -4.52 -4.37 -7.30
CA MET A 46 -5.73 -4.98 -7.84
C MET A 46 -5.37 -6.30 -8.51
N ARG A 47 -6.18 -7.33 -8.27
CA ARG A 47 -5.96 -8.68 -8.78
C ARG A 47 -7.19 -9.24 -9.48
N ALA A 48 -7.01 -9.76 -10.69
CA ALA A 48 -8.05 -10.52 -11.38
C ALA A 48 -8.31 -11.87 -10.69
N SER A 49 -9.58 -12.16 -10.38
CA SER A 49 -10.03 -13.33 -9.64
C SER A 49 -11.23 -13.98 -10.32
N LEU A 50 -11.17 -15.30 -10.52
CA LEU A 50 -12.30 -16.08 -11.03
C LEU A 50 -13.44 -16.25 -10.01
N ARG A 51 -13.20 -15.87 -8.75
CA ARG A 51 -14.20 -15.97 -7.67
C ARG A 51 -15.23 -14.83 -7.74
N MET A 52 -14.94 -13.79 -8.52
CA MET A 52 -15.78 -12.61 -8.65
C MET A 52 -16.38 -12.54 -10.05
N SER A 53 -17.67 -12.24 -10.10
CA SER A 53 -18.42 -12.11 -11.35
C SER A 53 -19.01 -10.72 -11.55
N THR A 54 -19.01 -9.85 -10.55
CA THR A 54 -19.61 -8.50 -10.62
C THR A 54 -18.77 -7.48 -9.87
N LEU A 55 -18.87 -6.20 -10.25
CA LEU A 55 -18.30 -5.08 -9.50
C LEU A 55 -19.24 -4.52 -8.42
N TYR A 56 -20.31 -5.25 -8.07
CA TYR A 56 -21.31 -4.77 -7.11
C TYR A 56 -20.72 -4.45 -5.72
N SER A 57 -19.67 -5.16 -5.32
CA SER A 57 -18.93 -4.89 -4.07
C SER A 57 -18.34 -3.47 -4.00
N PHE A 58 -18.19 -2.78 -5.13
CA PHE A 58 -17.63 -1.44 -5.25
C PHE A 58 -18.71 -0.35 -5.41
N ARG A 59 -19.99 -0.69 -5.32
CA ARG A 59 -21.12 0.23 -5.57
C ARG A 59 -21.08 1.52 -4.74
N ASN A 60 -20.58 1.46 -3.51
CA ASN A 60 -20.59 2.59 -2.57
C ASN A 60 -19.30 3.41 -2.60
N GLU A 61 -18.57 3.38 -3.71
CA GLU A 61 -17.30 4.08 -3.90
C GLU A 61 -16.31 3.87 -2.74
N PRO A 62 -15.96 2.61 -2.40
CA PRO A 62 -15.10 2.33 -1.27
C PRO A 62 -13.73 2.97 -1.44
N THR A 63 -13.12 3.32 -0.31
CA THR A 63 -11.73 3.76 -0.23
C THR A 63 -10.87 2.60 0.25
N PHE A 64 -9.86 2.24 -0.52
CA PHE A 64 -8.85 1.23 -0.17
C PHE A 64 -7.54 1.92 0.16
N ARG A 65 -6.92 1.52 1.26
CA ARG A 65 -5.67 2.11 1.72
C ARG A 65 -4.65 1.04 2.09
N GLY A 66 -3.44 1.15 1.57
CA GLY A 66 -2.31 0.32 1.99
C GLY A 66 -1.97 0.55 3.47
N GLY A 67 -1.45 -0.46 4.14
CA GLY A 67 -1.02 -0.32 5.53
C GLY A 67 0.15 0.66 5.66
N ASP A 68 0.17 1.46 6.72
CA ASP A 68 1.28 2.39 6.96
C ASP A 68 2.56 1.62 7.39
N GLY A 69 3.72 2.14 6.99
CA GLY A 69 5.02 1.65 7.43
C GLY A 69 5.28 1.97 8.90
N ALA A 70 5.95 1.07 9.61
CA ALA A 70 6.26 1.28 11.02
C ALA A 70 7.39 2.30 11.19
N PRO A 71 7.44 3.07 12.29
CA PRO A 71 8.56 3.96 12.55
C PRO A 71 9.85 3.19 12.86
N GLY A 72 10.98 3.86 12.67
CA GLY A 72 12.27 3.38 13.14
C GLY A 72 12.34 3.25 14.67
N GLY A 73 13.37 2.56 15.17
CA GLY A 73 13.61 2.32 16.58
C GLY A 73 15.06 2.53 16.98
N ARG A 74 15.31 2.50 18.29
CA ARG A 74 16.67 2.57 18.86
C ARG A 74 17.47 1.33 18.48
N ASN A 75 18.78 1.36 18.71
CA ASN A 75 19.70 0.28 18.35
C ASN A 75 19.62 -0.10 16.85
N LEU A 76 19.53 0.90 15.98
CA LEU A 76 19.46 0.74 14.51
C LEU A 76 18.26 -0.08 14.03
N ARG A 77 17.19 -0.19 14.84
CA ARG A 77 16.02 -0.99 14.49
C ARG A 77 15.24 -0.32 13.37
N GLN A 78 15.16 -0.99 12.22
CA GLN A 78 14.37 -0.51 11.08
C GLN A 78 12.87 -0.75 11.29
N GLY A 79 12.05 0.16 10.78
CA GLY A 79 10.61 0.03 10.73
C GLY A 79 10.18 -1.06 9.74
N ALA A 80 9.12 -1.79 10.09
CA ALA A 80 8.55 -2.82 9.23
C ALA A 80 7.75 -2.21 8.06
N ARG A 81 7.73 -2.91 6.92
CA ARG A 81 6.90 -2.56 5.78
C ARG A 81 5.41 -2.66 6.13
N GLY A 82 4.63 -1.67 5.70
CA GLY A 82 3.19 -1.68 5.79
C GLY A 82 2.56 -2.79 4.93
N LYS A 83 1.46 -3.37 5.39
CA LYS A 83 0.81 -4.49 4.68
C LYS A 83 0.12 -4.00 3.41
N ASP A 84 0.37 -4.67 2.29
CA ASP A 84 -0.31 -4.37 1.03
C ASP A 84 -1.81 -4.71 1.11
N THR A 85 -2.63 -3.92 0.44
CA THR A 85 -4.07 -4.15 0.32
C THR A 85 -4.37 -4.68 -1.07
N VAL A 86 -4.92 -5.90 -1.13
CA VAL A 86 -5.28 -6.55 -2.38
C VAL A 86 -6.79 -6.42 -2.61
N ILE A 87 -7.16 -5.88 -3.76
CA ILE A 87 -8.53 -5.71 -4.23
C ILE A 87 -8.77 -6.75 -5.32
N GLU A 88 -9.66 -7.70 -5.07
CA GLU A 88 -10.03 -8.67 -6.10
C GLU A 88 -11.11 -8.11 -7.03
N VAL A 89 -10.97 -8.35 -8.33
CA VAL A 89 -11.95 -7.97 -9.36
C VAL A 89 -12.18 -9.12 -10.33
N PRO A 90 -13.32 -9.15 -11.05
CA PRO A 90 -13.54 -10.14 -12.11
C PRO A 90 -12.46 -10.08 -13.20
N VAL A 91 -12.18 -11.21 -13.82
CA VAL A 91 -11.31 -11.28 -15.01
C VAL A 91 -11.95 -10.50 -16.16
N GLY A 92 -11.16 -9.74 -16.91
CA GLY A 92 -11.61 -8.81 -17.94
C GLY A 92 -11.94 -7.40 -17.43
N THR A 93 -11.55 -7.07 -16.20
CA THR A 93 -11.74 -5.72 -15.66
C THR A 93 -10.70 -4.76 -16.22
N VAL A 94 -11.18 -3.67 -16.83
CA VAL A 94 -10.33 -2.56 -17.31
C VAL A 94 -10.28 -1.47 -16.25
N VAL A 95 -9.07 -1.09 -15.85
CA VAL A 95 -8.83 -0.04 -14.87
C VAL A 95 -8.47 1.26 -15.58
N ARG A 96 -9.17 2.35 -15.23
CA ARG A 96 -8.95 3.68 -15.81
C ARG A 96 -8.78 4.72 -14.72
N ASP A 97 -7.88 5.67 -14.95
CA ASP A 97 -7.80 6.87 -14.13
C ASP A 97 -9.00 7.78 -14.45
N LEU A 98 -9.77 8.17 -13.43
CA LEU A 98 -10.98 8.97 -13.62
C LEU A 98 -10.68 10.43 -13.99
N ALA A 99 -9.51 10.96 -13.60
CA ALA A 99 -9.11 12.33 -13.86
C ALA A 99 -8.48 12.47 -15.25
N THR A 100 -7.63 11.54 -15.68
CA THR A 100 -6.95 11.60 -16.99
C THR A 100 -7.67 10.83 -18.09
N GLY A 101 -8.50 9.83 -17.73
CA GLY A 101 -9.14 8.92 -18.68
C GLY A 101 -8.21 7.84 -19.22
N GLU A 102 -6.94 7.82 -18.80
CA GLU A 102 -5.96 6.84 -19.25
C GLU A 102 -6.26 5.43 -18.72
N VAL A 103 -6.02 4.43 -19.56
CA VAL A 103 -6.12 3.02 -19.15
C VAL A 103 -4.84 2.67 -18.41
N ILE A 104 -4.98 2.34 -17.11
CA ILE A 104 -3.86 1.95 -16.26
C ILE A 104 -3.51 0.49 -16.52
N ALA A 105 -4.52 -0.37 -16.63
CA ALA A 105 -4.37 -1.80 -16.87
C ALA A 105 -5.64 -2.44 -17.42
N ASP A 106 -5.47 -3.59 -18.06
CA ASP A 106 -6.52 -4.49 -18.50
C ASP A 106 -6.22 -5.89 -17.95
N LEU A 107 -6.99 -6.33 -16.95
CA LEU A 107 -6.72 -7.55 -16.19
C LEU A 107 -7.40 -8.74 -16.84
N THR A 108 -6.76 -9.28 -17.88
CA THR A 108 -7.34 -10.31 -18.77
C THR A 108 -7.10 -11.74 -18.29
N THR A 109 -6.11 -11.95 -17.42
CA THR A 109 -5.70 -13.29 -16.97
C THR A 109 -6.03 -13.51 -15.49
N PRO A 110 -6.51 -14.71 -15.08
CA PRO A 110 -6.68 -15.04 -13.67
C PRO A 110 -5.38 -14.88 -12.88
N GLY A 111 -5.44 -14.16 -11.76
CA GLY A 111 -4.29 -13.88 -10.90
C GLY A 111 -3.39 -12.74 -11.39
N GLU A 112 -3.71 -12.10 -12.51
CA GLU A 112 -3.00 -10.91 -12.97
C GLU A 112 -3.15 -9.77 -11.97
N GLU A 113 -2.03 -9.12 -11.64
CA GLU A 113 -1.96 -8.07 -10.62
C GLU A 113 -1.43 -6.76 -11.20
N VAL A 114 -2.01 -5.64 -10.76
CA VAL A 114 -1.51 -4.30 -11.05
C VAL A 114 -1.46 -3.48 -9.75
N VAL A 115 -0.38 -2.71 -9.58
CA VAL A 115 -0.28 -1.75 -8.48
C VAL A 115 -1.02 -0.48 -8.86
N LEU A 116 -2.10 -0.17 -8.16
CA LEU A 116 -2.91 1.04 -8.39
C LEU A 116 -2.39 2.26 -7.64
N ALA A 117 -1.86 2.04 -6.43
CA ALA A 117 -1.24 3.10 -5.65
C ALA A 117 -0.04 2.53 -4.89
N ARG A 118 1.13 3.13 -5.10
CA ARG A 118 2.35 2.75 -4.38
C ARG A 118 2.36 3.33 -2.97
N GLY A 119 2.85 2.54 -2.02
CA GLY A 119 3.16 3.01 -0.68
C GLY A 119 4.29 4.04 -0.69
N GLY A 120 4.26 4.96 0.28
CA GLY A 120 5.33 5.93 0.47
C GLY A 120 6.62 5.27 0.96
N GLU A 121 7.76 5.88 0.63
CA GLU A 121 9.06 5.43 1.12
C GLU A 121 9.23 5.73 2.61
N GLY A 122 9.97 4.87 3.32
CA GLY A 122 10.33 5.09 4.72
C GLY A 122 11.36 6.20 4.88
N GLY A 123 11.27 6.95 5.99
CA GLY A 123 12.17 8.06 6.32
C GLY A 123 13.36 7.70 7.19
#